data_AF-A0A0P1EHY4-F1
#
_entry.id   AF-A0A0P1EHY4-F1
#
_cell.length_a   1.000
_cell.length_b   1.000
_cell.length_c   1.000
_cell.angle_alpha   90.00
_cell.angle_beta   90.00
_cell.angle_gamma   90.00
#
_symmetry.space_group_name_H-M   'P 1'
#
loop_
_entity.id
_entity.type
_entity.pdbx_description
1 polymer ?
#
loop_
_entity_poly.entity_id
_entity_poly.type
_entity_poly.pdbx_seq_one_letter_code
_entity_poly.pdbx_strand_id
1 'polypeptide(L)'
;MTRYLIFALLAASPVVAVEWPTKPGDVPLSSAELDALAGRTLTFYDDGQSKFSAGGAYSFTYASGDSAFGTYSIADDGSVCIAYRNGFSRCDLYVRSGKRLVLIDEKGDRYPVRPE
;
A
#
# COMPACT_ATOMS: atom_id res chain seq x y z
N MET A 1 10.32 8.27 -55.21
CA MET A 1 11.08 8.19 -53.94
C MET A 1 10.09 8.40 -52.80
N THR A 2 9.34 7.36 -52.41
CA THR A 2 8.23 7.48 -51.45
C THR A 2 8.74 7.33 -50.02
N ARG A 3 8.99 8.49 -49.39
CA ARG A 3 8.61 8.91 -48.03
C ARG A 3 8.26 7.78 -47.02
N TYR A 4 9.08 7.62 -45.99
CA TYR A 4 8.69 6.98 -44.72
C TYR A 4 8.93 7.95 -43.56
N LEU A 5 7.85 8.60 -43.12
CA LEU A 5 7.77 9.29 -41.83
C LEU A 5 7.46 8.22 -40.78
N ILE A 6 8.44 7.91 -39.93
CA ILE A 6 8.22 7.04 -38.76
C ILE A 6 7.51 7.88 -37.70
N PHE A 7 6.20 7.65 -37.55
CA PHE A 7 5.41 8.14 -36.42
C PHE A 7 5.72 7.26 -35.20
N ALA A 8 6.50 7.78 -34.26
CA ALA A 8 6.67 7.17 -32.94
C ALA A 8 5.39 7.42 -32.12
N LEU A 9 4.53 6.41 -32.01
CA LEU A 9 3.42 6.42 -31.06
C LEU A 9 3.99 6.28 -29.64
N LEU A 10 3.96 7.37 -28.87
CA LEU A 10 4.05 7.31 -27.41
C LEU A 10 2.80 6.60 -26.88
N ALA A 11 2.96 5.32 -26.52
CA ALA A 11 1.94 4.59 -25.79
C ALA A 11 1.87 5.15 -24.36
N ALA A 12 0.98 6.13 -24.16
CA ALA A 12 0.59 6.55 -22.82
C ALA A 12 -0.29 5.45 -22.22
N SER A 13 0.29 4.61 -21.36
CA SER A 13 -0.49 3.66 -20.57
C SER A 13 -1.42 4.45 -19.63
N PRO A 14 -2.73 4.16 -19.60
CA PRO A 14 -3.63 4.81 -18.65
C PRO A 14 -3.21 4.42 -17.22
N VAL A 15 -3.00 5.42 -16.37
CA VAL A 15 -2.88 5.22 -14.92
C VAL A 15 -4.29 4.87 -14.44
N VAL A 16 -4.56 3.59 -14.23
CA VAL A 16 -5.80 3.15 -13.59
C VAL A 16 -5.67 3.47 -12.11
N ALA A 17 -6.28 4.57 -11.68
CA ALA A 17 -6.40 4.85 -10.25
C ALA A 17 -7.24 3.73 -9.62
N VAL A 18 -6.71 3.07 -8.58
CA VAL A 18 -7.48 2.08 -7.82
C VAL A 18 -8.60 2.83 -7.10
N GLU A 19 -9.84 2.45 -7.39
CA GLU A 19 -10.99 3.01 -6.68
C GLU A 19 -11.14 2.31 -5.33
N TRP A 20 -10.82 3.04 -4.26
CA TRP A 20 -10.83 2.49 -2.90
C TRP A 20 -12.24 2.51 -2.30
N PRO A 21 -12.75 1.37 -1.77
CA PRO A 21 -14.08 1.30 -1.15
C PRO A 21 -14.07 1.90 0.26
N THR A 22 -13.87 3.21 0.34
CA THR A 22 -13.95 4.00 1.57
C THR A 22 -15.40 4.08 2.08
N LYS A 23 -15.56 4.24 3.39
CA LYS A 23 -16.85 4.45 4.06
C LYS A 23 -16.97 5.90 4.53
N PRO A 24 -18.19 6.42 4.75
CA PRO A 24 -18.36 7.73 5.39
C PRO A 24 -17.59 7.81 6.71
N GLY A 25 -16.76 8.84 6.85
CA GLY A 25 -15.89 9.04 8.01
C GLY A 25 -14.50 8.40 7.91
N ASP A 26 -14.21 7.65 6.85
CA ASP A 26 -12.83 7.28 6.52
C ASP A 26 -12.10 8.51 5.96
N VAL A 27 -10.91 8.77 6.52
CA VAL A 27 -10.00 9.81 6.06
C VAL A 27 -8.67 9.16 5.72
N PRO A 28 -8.24 9.11 4.45
CA PRO A 28 -6.92 8.62 4.08
C PRO A 28 -5.81 9.30 4.89
N LEU A 29 -4.77 8.54 5.23
CA LEU A 29 -3.61 9.12 5.92
C LEU A 29 -2.97 10.21 5.05
N SER A 30 -2.58 11.30 5.70
CA SER A 30 -1.78 12.34 5.06
C SER A 30 -0.38 11.84 4.73
N SER A 31 0.33 12.52 3.81
CA SER A 31 1.73 12.21 3.50
C SER A 31 2.60 12.17 4.76
N ALA A 32 2.43 13.11 5.69
CA ALA A 32 3.19 13.12 6.95
C ALA A 32 2.87 11.90 7.84
N GLU A 33 1.63 11.44 7.87
CA GLU A 33 1.25 10.22 8.61
C GLU A 33 1.77 8.95 7.93
N LEU A 34 1.82 8.92 6.59
CA LEU A 34 2.40 7.82 5.82
C LEU A 34 3.92 7.75 6.01
N ASP A 35 4.61 8.89 5.99
CA ASP A 35 6.05 8.97 6.30
C ASP A 35 6.34 8.46 7.72
N ALA A 36 5.44 8.75 8.66
CA ALA A 36 5.54 8.29 10.04
C ALA A 36 5.30 6.77 10.21
N LEU A 37 4.94 6.02 9.16
CA LEU A 37 4.96 4.55 9.20
C LEU A 37 6.39 4.01 9.32
N ALA A 38 7.39 4.74 8.81
CA ALA A 38 8.78 4.35 8.88
C ALA A 38 9.22 4.06 10.33
N GLY A 39 9.70 2.85 10.58
CA GLY A 39 10.13 2.38 11.90
C GLY A 39 9.03 1.76 12.75
N ARG A 40 7.77 1.72 12.28
CA ARG A 40 6.63 1.17 13.05
C ARG A 40 6.32 -0.27 12.69
N THR A 41 5.72 -0.95 13.65
CA THR A 41 5.04 -2.24 13.45
C THR A 41 3.56 -2.04 13.72
N LEU A 42 2.72 -2.29 12.73
CA LEU A 42 1.27 -2.32 12.87
C LEU A 42 0.83 -3.75 13.17
N THR A 43 0.04 -3.94 14.21
CA THR A 43 -0.48 -5.26 14.58
C THR A 43 -1.98 -5.32 14.34
N PHE A 44 -2.45 -6.33 13.62
CA PHE A 44 -3.85 -6.54 13.31
C PHE A 44 -4.51 -7.48 14.34
N TYR A 45 -5.84 -7.58 14.28
CA TYR A 45 -6.60 -8.40 15.23
C TYR A 45 -6.44 -9.91 15.04
N ASP A 46 -5.94 -10.36 13.88
CA ASP A 46 -5.59 -11.74 13.60
C ASP A 46 -4.15 -12.08 14.03
N ASP A 47 -3.50 -11.23 14.82
CA ASP A 47 -2.09 -11.31 15.23
C ASP A 47 -1.07 -11.14 14.09
N GLY A 48 -1.52 -10.85 12.87
CA GLY A 48 -0.65 -10.43 11.78
C GLY A 48 0.07 -9.11 12.08
N GLN A 49 1.30 -8.96 11.59
CA GLN A 49 2.11 -7.77 11.85
C GLN A 49 2.73 -7.23 10.56
N SER A 50 2.42 -5.98 10.21
CA SER A 50 3.10 -5.23 9.16
C SER A 50 4.22 -4.39 9.76
N LYS A 51 5.47 -4.68 9.41
CA LYS A 51 6.63 -3.91 9.86
C LYS A 51 7.18 -3.07 8.71
N PHE A 52 7.26 -1.77 8.96
CA PHE A 52 7.80 -0.77 8.06
C PHE A 52 9.17 -0.32 8.59
N SER A 53 10.25 -0.68 7.90
CA SER A 53 11.59 -0.26 8.30
C SER A 53 11.91 1.12 7.72
N ALA A 54 12.64 1.96 8.47
CA ALA A 54 12.98 3.31 8.02
C ALA A 54 13.79 3.40 6.70
N GLY A 55 14.39 2.29 6.25
CA GLY A 55 15.08 2.17 4.96
C GLY A 55 14.21 1.66 3.80
N GLY A 56 12.88 1.64 3.93
CA GLY A 56 11.97 1.17 2.88
C GLY A 56 11.77 -0.35 2.79
N ALA A 57 12.40 -1.12 3.69
CA ALA A 57 12.16 -2.56 3.81
C ALA A 57 10.83 -2.84 4.52
N TYR A 58 10.14 -3.89 4.08
CA TYR A 58 8.86 -4.33 4.62
C TYR A 58 8.89 -5.81 5.00
N SER A 59 8.15 -6.17 6.05
CA SER A 59 7.75 -7.56 6.28
C SER A 59 6.32 -7.65 6.81
N PHE A 60 5.59 -8.68 6.37
CA PHE A 60 4.37 -9.13 7.02
C PHE A 60 4.64 -10.45 7.74
N THR A 61 4.46 -10.48 9.07
CA THR A 61 4.55 -11.71 9.88
C THR A 61 3.14 -12.21 10.16
N TYR A 62 2.84 -13.43 9.75
CA TYR A 62 1.57 -14.09 10.01
C TYR A 62 1.48 -14.55 11.47
N ALA A 63 0.28 -14.82 11.96
CA ALA A 63 0.06 -15.40 13.30
C ALA A 63 0.82 -16.73 13.52
N SER A 64 1.08 -17.49 12.45
CA SER A 64 1.89 -18.72 12.49
C SER A 64 3.37 -18.46 12.81
N GLY A 65 3.85 -17.22 12.67
CA GLY A 65 5.24 -16.82 12.81
C GLY A 65 6.00 -16.71 11.48
N ASP A 66 5.46 -17.27 10.39
CA ASP A 66 6.05 -17.12 9.06
C ASP A 66 6.05 -15.66 8.63
N SER A 67 7.01 -15.27 7.79
CA SER A 67 7.12 -13.88 7.33
C SER A 67 7.32 -13.77 5.83
N ALA A 68 6.54 -12.88 5.20
CA ALA A 68 6.73 -12.43 3.84
C ALA A 68 7.54 -11.13 3.83
N PHE A 69 8.64 -11.09 3.09
CA PHE A 69 9.57 -9.96 3.05
C PHE A 69 9.50 -9.23 1.71
N GLY A 70 9.72 -7.92 1.73
CA GLY A 70 9.67 -7.07 0.55
C GLY A 70 10.20 -5.67 0.81
N THR A 71 9.84 -4.75 -0.08
CA THR A 71 10.01 -3.31 0.09
C THR A 71 8.65 -2.63 0.01
N TYR A 72 8.52 -1.45 0.61
CA TYR A 72 7.33 -0.62 0.44
C TYR A 72 7.69 0.75 -0.13
N SER A 73 6.75 1.34 -0.85
CA SER A 73 6.79 2.74 -1.30
C SER A 73 5.41 3.37 -1.15
N ILE A 74 5.37 4.69 -1.01
CA ILE A 74 4.12 5.45 -1.03
C ILE A 74 3.90 5.92 -2.47
N ALA A 75 2.73 5.62 -3.04
CA ALA A 75 2.35 6.04 -4.37
C ALA A 75 1.74 7.45 -4.36
N ASP A 76 1.64 8.07 -5.54
CA ASP A 76 1.12 9.44 -5.70
C ASP A 76 -0.34 9.60 -5.22
N ASP A 77 -1.12 8.51 -5.21
CA ASP A 77 -2.49 8.47 -4.71
C ASP A 77 -2.59 8.29 -3.18
N GLY A 78 -1.45 8.22 -2.48
CA GLY A 78 -1.37 8.02 -1.04
C GLY A 78 -1.51 6.55 -0.60
N SER A 79 -1.56 5.59 -1.52
CA SER A 79 -1.51 4.18 -1.18
C SER A 79 -0.09 3.72 -0.86
N VAL A 80 0.02 2.67 -0.04
CA VAL A 80 1.28 2.03 0.33
C VAL A 80 1.42 0.76 -0.49
N CYS A 81 2.33 0.76 -1.45
CA CYS A 81 2.57 -0.38 -2.34
C CYS A 81 3.74 -1.22 -1.85
N ILE A 82 3.48 -2.51 -1.63
CA ILE A 82 4.45 -3.49 -1.18
C ILE A 82 4.86 -4.36 -2.37
N ALA A 83 6.17 -4.48 -2.60
CA ALA A 83 6.75 -5.41 -3.55
C ALA A 83 7.43 -6.54 -2.78
N TYR A 84 6.82 -7.73 -2.77
CA TYR A 84 7.34 -8.90 -2.07
C TYR A 84 8.44 -9.59 -2.87
N ARG A 85 9.39 -10.20 -2.16
CA ARG A 85 10.53 -10.93 -2.77
C ARG A 85 10.11 -12.17 -3.57
N ASN A 86 8.91 -12.68 -3.34
CA ASN A 86 8.33 -13.81 -4.08
C ASN A 86 7.67 -13.39 -5.40
N GLY A 87 7.79 -12.12 -5.81
CA GLY A 87 7.27 -11.60 -7.07
C GLY A 87 5.82 -11.10 -7.01
N PHE A 88 5.13 -11.27 -5.89
CA PHE A 88 3.82 -10.66 -5.67
C PHE A 88 3.98 -9.19 -5.26
N SER A 89 2.97 -8.39 -5.58
CA SER A 89 2.84 -7.02 -5.11
C SER A 89 1.41 -6.73 -4.71
N ARG A 90 1.21 -5.75 -3.83
CA ARG A 90 -0.11 -5.28 -3.42
C ARG A 90 0.00 -3.83 -2.99
N CYS A 91 -1.01 -3.02 -3.29
CA CYS A 91 -1.15 -1.69 -2.69
C CYS A 91 -2.25 -1.70 -1.63
N ASP A 92 -2.03 -0.94 -0.56
CA ASP A 92 -2.90 -0.83 0.60
C ASP A 92 -3.20 0.65 0.89
N LEU A 93 -4.47 1.00 1.07
CA LEU A 93 -4.87 2.33 1.54
C LEU A 93 -5.04 2.31 3.07
N TYR A 94 -4.31 3.18 3.76
CA TYR A 94 -4.49 3.39 5.19
C TYR A 94 -5.43 4.57 5.44
N VAL A 95 -6.46 4.36 6.26
CA VAL A 95 -7.44 5.38 6.62
C VAL A 95 -7.60 5.50 8.14
N ARG A 96 -7.82 6.72 8.62
CA ARG A 96 -8.43 6.98 9.94
C ARG A 96 -9.93 6.79 9.82
N SER A 97 -10.48 5.89 10.63
CA SER A 97 -11.91 5.64 10.75
C SER A 97 -12.32 5.85 12.21
N GLY A 98 -12.74 7.07 12.54
CA GLY A 98 -12.88 7.52 13.93
C GLY A 98 -11.54 7.48 14.67
N LYS A 99 -11.44 6.70 15.75
CA LYS A 99 -10.20 6.54 16.54
C LYS A 99 -9.28 5.41 16.04
N ARG A 100 -9.70 4.67 15.01
CA ARG A 100 -8.99 3.47 14.54
C ARG A 100 -8.19 3.78 13.28
N LEU A 101 -7.02 3.17 13.18
CA LEU A 101 -6.32 3.02 11.91
C LEU A 101 -6.85 1.75 11.23
N VAL A 102 -7.15 1.84 9.93
CA VAL A 102 -7.68 0.72 9.14
C VAL A 102 -6.89 0.64 7.84
N LEU A 103 -6.43 -0.56 7.51
CA LEU A 103 -5.90 -0.90 6.19
C LEU A 103 -7.06 -1.36 5.29
N ILE A 104 -7.10 -0.86 4.06
CA ILE A 104 -7.96 -1.33 2.98
C ILE A 104 -7.04 -1.88 1.89
N ASP A 105 -7.13 -3.16 1.57
CA ASP A 105 -6.28 -3.75 0.53
C ASP A 105 -6.88 -3.53 -0.87
N GLU A 106 -6.13 -3.86 -1.92
CA GLU A 106 -6.57 -3.70 -3.33
C GLU A 106 -7.85 -4.48 -3.68
N LYS A 107 -8.26 -5.46 -2.87
CA LYS A 107 -9.53 -6.19 -3.03
C LYS A 107 -10.69 -5.51 -2.32
N GLY A 108 -10.40 -4.48 -1.52
CA GLY A 108 -11.37 -3.78 -0.69
C GLY A 108 -11.58 -4.40 0.68
N ASP A 109 -10.80 -5.43 1.04
CA ASP A 109 -10.87 -6.05 2.36
C ASP A 109 -10.31 -5.08 3.41
N ARG A 110 -10.92 -5.09 4.60
CA ARG A 110 -10.68 -4.07 5.63
C ARG A 110 -10.11 -4.69 6.91
N TYR A 111 -8.96 -4.20 7.32
CA TYR A 111 -8.20 -4.74 8.45
C TYR A 111 -7.92 -3.64 9.48
N PRO A 112 -8.69 -3.57 10.58
CA PRO A 112 -8.41 -2.65 11.66
C PRO A 112 -7.08 -2.99 12.35
N VAL A 113 -6.26 -1.96 12.59
CA VAL A 113 -5.03 -2.07 13.38
C VAL A 113 -5.40 -1.95 14.86
N ARG A 114 -4.80 -2.81 15.70
CA ARG A 114 -4.96 -2.73 17.16
C ARG A 114 -4.35 -1.42 17.68
N PRO A 115 -4.94 -0.81 18.72
CA PRO A 115 -4.27 0.28 19.43
C PRO A 115 -2.94 -0.22 20.01
N GLU A 116 -1.92 0.63 19.95
CA GLU A 116 -0.64 0.41 20.65
C GLU A 116 -0.83 0.41 22.17
#